data_AF-A0A6J0ZT66-F1
#
_entry.id   AF-A0A6J0ZT66-F1
#
_cell.length_a   1.000
_cell.length_b   1.000
_cell.length_c   1.000
_cell.angle_alpha   90.00
_cell.angle_beta   90.00
_cell.angle_gamma   90.00
#
_symmetry.space_group_name_H-M   'P 1'
#
loop_
_entity.id
_entity.type
_entity.pdbx_description
1 polymer ?
#
loop_
_entity_poly.entity_id
_entity_poly.type
_entity_poly.pdbx_seq_one_letter_code
_entity_poly.pdbx_strand_id
1 'polypeptide(L)'
;MAKSFNEVQKQKRVQRAERKRANHGDPATKKLKHKSQPLSLSGKRQRKLLKKWRREQKEAIEKGLVTMEDVEMVAAEGTSQDAGTSQDANKVPPKFHMKKNLKVKRIKRKGKAKSPKQAIEASGDAMVE
;
A
#
# COMPACT_ATOMS: atom_id res chain seq x y z
N MET A 1 36.57 -35.34 8.67
CA MET A 1 35.15 -35.76 8.85
C MET A 1 34.27 -34.97 7.90
N ALA A 2 33.47 -35.65 7.08
CA ALA A 2 32.52 -34.97 6.20
C ALA A 2 31.45 -34.27 7.06
N LYS A 3 31.28 -32.96 6.87
CA LYS A 3 30.22 -32.19 7.55
C LYS A 3 28.86 -32.73 7.13
N SER A 4 27.91 -32.77 8.06
CA SER A 4 26.56 -33.20 7.74
C SER A 4 25.97 -32.30 6.64
N PHE A 5 25.15 -32.87 5.76
CA PHE A 5 24.53 -32.11 4.66
C PHE A 5 23.83 -30.84 5.18
N ASN A 6 23.19 -30.93 6.34
CA ASN A 6 22.51 -29.81 6.99
C ASN A 6 23.45 -28.67 7.39
N GLU A 7 24.63 -28.98 7.92
CA GLU A 7 25.65 -27.96 8.23
C GLU A 7 26.15 -27.26 6.97
N VAL A 8 26.41 -28.03 5.92
CA VAL A 8 26.84 -27.48 4.62
C VAL A 8 25.76 -26.56 4.05
N GLN A 9 24.49 -26.94 4.13
CA GLN A 9 23.37 -26.10 3.68
C GLN A 9 23.24 -24.83 4.52
N LYS A 10 23.39 -24.91 5.85
CA LYS A 10 23.40 -23.73 6.73
C LYS A 10 24.52 -22.77 6.33
N GLN A 11 25.74 -23.26 6.13
CA GLN A 11 26.89 -22.45 5.69
C GLN A 11 26.62 -21.77 4.34
N LYS A 12 26.07 -22.51 3.36
CA LYS A 12 25.69 -21.95 2.06
C LYS A 12 24.64 -20.83 2.17
N ARG A 13 23.64 -20.97 3.07
CA ARG A 13 22.63 -19.92 3.31
C ARG A 13 23.26 -18.65 3.88
N VAL A 14 24.18 -18.80 4.82
CA VAL A 14 24.91 -17.67 5.42
C VAL A 14 25.75 -16.95 4.37
N GLN A 15 26.57 -17.66 3.61
CA GLN A 15 27.40 -17.09 2.54
C GLN A 15 26.57 -16.34 1.49
N ARG A 16 25.42 -16.90 1.09
CA ARG A 16 24.50 -16.21 0.16
C ARG A 16 23.94 -14.93 0.78
N ALA A 17 23.59 -14.93 2.06
CA ALA A 17 23.07 -13.75 2.75
C ALA A 17 24.15 -12.66 2.90
N GLU A 18 25.40 -13.04 3.15
CA GLU A 18 26.54 -12.12 3.22
C GLU A 18 26.85 -11.51 1.86
N ARG A 19 26.91 -12.32 0.79
CA ARG A 19 27.09 -11.81 -0.57
C ARG A 19 25.97 -10.85 -0.98
N LYS A 20 24.73 -11.15 -0.59
CA LYS A 20 23.59 -10.25 -0.82
C LYS A 20 23.75 -8.92 -0.08
N ARG A 21 24.25 -8.95 1.15
CA ARG A 21 24.55 -7.74 1.96
C ARG A 21 25.72 -6.94 1.39
N ALA A 22 26.76 -7.60 0.87
CA ALA A 22 27.88 -6.93 0.23
C ALA A 22 27.46 -6.21 -1.07
N ASN A 23 26.66 -6.87 -1.91
CA ASN A 23 26.29 -6.35 -3.22
C ASN A 23 25.13 -5.34 -3.18
N HIS A 24 24.18 -5.50 -2.25
CA HIS A 24 22.93 -4.73 -2.23
C HIS A 24 22.63 -4.06 -0.88
N GLY A 25 23.48 -4.27 0.13
CA GLY A 25 23.34 -3.62 1.41
C GLY A 25 23.74 -2.16 1.36
N ASP A 26 23.36 -1.43 2.40
CA ASP A 26 23.84 -0.07 2.60
C ASP A 26 25.35 -0.07 2.87
N PRO A 27 26.17 0.80 2.24
CA PRO A 27 27.61 0.84 2.44
C PRO A 27 28.04 1.04 3.91
N ALA A 28 27.29 1.84 4.67
CA ALA A 28 27.63 2.16 6.05
C ALA A 28 27.21 1.05 7.02
N THR A 29 25.99 0.53 6.87
CA THR A 29 25.43 -0.44 7.84
C THR A 29 25.57 -1.90 7.42
N LYS A 30 25.92 -2.17 6.14
CA LYS A 30 25.98 -3.49 5.51
C LYS A 30 24.68 -4.30 5.64
N LYS A 31 23.56 -3.63 5.97
CA LYS A 31 22.23 -4.24 6.09
C LYS A 31 21.47 -4.05 4.79
N LEU A 32 20.64 -5.03 4.44
CA LEU A 32 19.75 -4.93 3.30
C LEU A 32 18.58 -4.00 3.65
N LYS A 33 18.28 -3.02 2.79
CA LYS A 33 17.14 -2.13 3.00
C LYS A 33 15.83 -2.90 2.79
N HIS A 34 14.95 -2.88 3.80
CA HIS A 34 13.60 -3.38 3.65
C HIS A 34 12.74 -2.29 3.00
N LYS A 35 12.28 -2.53 1.77
CA LYS A 35 11.26 -1.68 1.15
C LYS A 35 9.93 -1.95 1.84
N SER A 36 9.38 -0.95 2.51
CA SER A 36 8.00 -1.02 3.00
C SER A 36 7.08 -1.26 1.81
N GLN A 37 6.18 -2.24 1.93
CA GLN A 37 5.15 -2.43 0.91
C GLN A 37 4.29 -1.17 0.83
N PRO A 38 3.98 -0.65 -0.37
CA PRO A 38 3.07 0.48 -0.49
C PRO A 38 1.71 0.04 0.07
N LEU A 39 1.30 0.66 1.17
CA LEU A 39 0.02 0.37 1.79
C LEU A 39 -1.09 0.97 0.92
N SER A 40 -2.01 0.12 0.47
CA SER A 40 -3.18 0.60 -0.26
C SER A 40 -4.07 1.44 0.66
N LEU A 41 -4.38 2.66 0.22
CA LEU A 41 -5.28 3.54 0.96
C LEU A 41 -6.72 3.08 0.73
N SER A 42 -7.45 2.78 1.80
CA SER A 42 -8.91 2.58 1.71
C SER A 42 -9.58 3.80 1.10
N GLY A 43 -10.63 3.61 0.29
CA GLY A 43 -11.41 4.71 -0.30
C GLY A 43 -11.96 5.69 0.75
N LYS A 44 -12.27 5.22 1.97
CA LYS A 44 -12.65 6.09 3.10
C LYS A 44 -11.50 7.02 3.50
N ARG A 45 -10.26 6.52 3.54
CA ARG A 45 -9.07 7.30 3.87
C ARG A 45 -8.75 8.30 2.76
N GLN A 46 -8.85 7.88 1.49
CA GLN A 46 -8.71 8.79 0.35
C GLN A 46 -9.72 9.94 0.41
N ARG A 47 -11.01 9.63 0.65
CA ARG A 47 -12.06 10.65 0.80
C ARG A 47 -11.80 11.60 1.97
N LYS A 48 -11.29 11.09 3.10
CA LYS A 48 -10.91 11.93 4.25
C LYS A 48 -9.74 12.85 3.92
N LEU A 49 -8.70 12.35 3.26
CA LEU A 49 -7.55 13.13 2.86
C LEU A 49 -7.95 14.23 1.86
N LEU A 50 -8.77 13.92 0.86
CA LEU A 50 -9.29 14.92 -0.07
C LEU A 50 -10.13 15.99 0.63
N LYS A 51 -10.96 15.61 1.61
CA LYS A 51 -11.73 16.58 2.39
C LYS A 51 -10.83 17.46 3.26
N LYS A 52 -9.81 16.89 3.89
CA LYS A 52 -8.82 17.63 4.69
C LYS A 52 -8.08 18.62 3.80
N TRP A 53 -7.57 18.17 2.66
CA TRP A 53 -6.88 19.01 1.69
C TRP A 53 -7.72 20.19 1.20
N ARG A 54 -9.01 19.96 0.86
CA ARG A 54 -9.91 21.06 0.48
C ARG A 54 -10.16 22.07 1.60
N ARG A 55 -10.15 21.62 2.86
CA ARG A 55 -10.29 22.54 4.01
C ARG A 55 -9.03 23.36 4.16
N GLU A 56 -7.86 22.73 4.11
CA GLU A 56 -6.56 23.40 4.17
C GLU A 56 -6.40 24.44 3.04
N GLN A 57 -6.84 24.12 1.81
CA GLN A 57 -6.84 25.10 0.71
C GLN A 57 -7.77 26.29 0.99
N LYS A 58 -8.98 26.04 1.51
CA LYS A 58 -9.90 27.13 1.89
C LYS A 58 -9.32 28.00 3.00
N GLU A 59 -8.72 27.39 4.02
CA GLU A 59 -8.06 28.12 5.09
C GLU A 59 -6.85 28.92 4.58
N ALA A 60 -6.11 28.40 3.60
CA ALA A 60 -5.01 29.13 2.98
C ALA A 60 -5.49 30.37 2.21
N ILE A 61 -6.63 30.27 1.51
CA ILE A 61 -7.27 31.40 0.83
C ILE A 61 -7.78 32.42 1.86
N GLU A 62 -8.47 31.97 2.92
CA GLU A 62 -9.00 32.84 3.98
C GLU A 62 -7.90 33.58 4.74
N LYS A 63 -6.76 32.93 4.96
CA LYS A 63 -5.57 33.55 5.57
C LYS A 63 -4.80 34.45 4.60
N GLY A 64 -5.22 34.58 3.34
CA GLY A 64 -4.53 35.35 2.30
C GLY A 64 -3.20 34.77 1.87
N LEU A 65 -2.91 33.50 2.20
CA LEU A 65 -1.68 32.80 1.81
C LEU A 65 -1.71 32.37 0.34
N VAL A 66 -2.90 32.28 -0.26
CA VAL A 66 -3.09 32.07 -1.69
C VAL A 66 -3.97 33.20 -2.22
N THR A 67 -3.39 34.03 -3.07
CA THR A 67 -4.08 35.14 -3.74
C THR A 67 -4.57 34.71 -5.12
N MET A 68 -5.51 35.46 -5.70
CA MET A 68 -5.97 35.21 -7.08
C MET A 68 -4.81 35.32 -8.07
N GLU A 69 -3.84 36.21 -7.82
CA GLU A 69 -2.63 36.38 -8.64
C GLU A 69 -1.75 35.11 -8.65
N ASP A 70 -1.58 34.44 -7.50
CA ASP A 70 -0.84 33.18 -7.44
C ASP A 70 -1.50 32.08 -8.30
N VAL A 71 -2.84 32.07 -8.33
CA VAL A 71 -3.61 31.12 -9.16
C VAL A 71 -3.43 31.44 -10.64
N GLU A 72 -3.44 32.72 -11.02
CA GLU A 72 -3.22 33.17 -12.39
C GLU A 72 -1.81 32.85 -12.89
N MET A 73 -0.79 33.08 -12.05
CA MET A 73 0.61 32.75 -12.36
C MET A 73 0.80 31.25 -12.57
N VAL A 74 0.22 30.41 -11.70
CA VAL A 74 0.27 28.95 -11.85
C VAL A 74 -0.49 28.49 -13.10
N ALA A 75 -1.63 29.11 -13.45
CA ALA A 75 -2.37 28.76 -14.66
C ALA A 75 -1.61 29.15 -15.94
N ALA A 76 -0.93 30.31 -15.93
CA ALA A 76 -0.07 30.76 -17.01
C ALA A 76 1.15 29.86 -17.18
N GLU A 77 1.79 29.43 -16.09
CA GLU A 77 2.93 28.50 -16.14
C GLU A 77 2.50 27.08 -16.53
N GLY A 78 1.33 26.62 -16.03
CA GLY A 78 0.79 25.28 -16.28
C GLY A 78 0.41 25.02 -17.74
N THR A 79 0.03 26.04 -18.51
CA THR A 79 -0.21 25.90 -19.96
C THR A 79 1.08 25.67 -20.76
N SER A 80 2.26 25.92 -20.17
CA SER A 80 3.55 25.63 -20.81
C SER A 80 4.15 24.27 -20.42
N GLN A 81 3.66 23.62 -19.36
CA GLN A 81 4.24 22.36 -18.85
C GLN A 81 3.33 21.12 -18.96
N ASP A 82 2.05 21.26 -19.31
CA ASP A 82 1.13 20.11 -19.47
C ASP A 82 1.04 19.55 -20.91
N ALA A 83 2.02 19.87 -21.76
CA ALA A 83 2.24 19.21 -23.04
C ALA A 83 3.33 18.10 -22.96
N GLY A 84 3.63 17.60 -21.75
CA GLY A 84 4.81 16.76 -21.49
C GLY A 84 4.57 15.32 -21.05
N THR A 85 3.33 14.85 -20.88
CA THR A 85 3.10 13.44 -20.45
C THR A 85 1.97 12.72 -21.18
N SER A 86 1.74 13.06 -22.45
CA SER A 86 0.93 12.23 -23.35
C SER A 86 1.70 11.89 -24.64
N GLN A 87 2.98 11.51 -24.51
CA GLN A 87 3.65 10.81 -25.59
C GLN A 87 3.45 9.30 -25.42
N ASP A 88 2.51 8.82 -26.21
CA ASP A 88 2.52 7.53 -26.88
C ASP A 88 2.30 6.27 -26.01
N ALA A 89 1.02 5.97 -25.81
CA ALA A 89 0.56 4.69 -25.28
C ALA A 89 0.30 3.63 -26.38
N ASN A 90 0.91 3.72 -27.58
CA ASN A 90 0.92 2.63 -28.56
C ASN A 90 1.94 1.54 -28.21
N LYS A 91 1.92 1.04 -26.97
CA LYS A 91 2.70 -0.15 -26.61
C LYS A 91 1.82 -1.37 -26.83
N VAL A 92 2.15 -2.14 -27.88
CA VAL A 92 1.56 -3.46 -28.13
C VAL A 92 1.65 -4.28 -26.83
N PRO A 93 0.54 -4.82 -26.30
CA PRO A 93 0.57 -5.56 -25.05
C PRO A 93 1.48 -6.79 -25.19
N PRO A 94 2.39 -7.05 -24.24
CA PRO A 94 3.28 -8.21 -24.33
C PRO A 94 2.46 -9.50 -24.30
N LYS A 95 2.73 -10.38 -25.27
CA LYS A 95 2.05 -11.66 -25.43
C LYS A 95 2.49 -12.63 -24.31
N PHE A 96 1.73 -12.65 -23.23
CA PHE A 96 1.95 -13.57 -22.12
C PHE A 96 1.32 -14.94 -22.44
N HIS A 97 2.13 -15.99 -22.37
CA HIS A 97 1.66 -17.36 -22.59
C HIS A 97 1.01 -17.87 -21.29
N MET A 98 -0.32 -17.78 -21.21
CA MET A 98 -1.06 -18.43 -20.11
C MET A 98 -1.05 -19.94 -20.29
N LYS A 99 -0.54 -20.67 -19.29
CA LYS A 99 -0.78 -22.11 -19.18
C LYS A 99 -2.27 -22.31 -18.84
N LYS A 100 -3.02 -22.96 -19.73
CA LYS A 100 -4.50 -23.09 -19.72
C LYS A 100 -5.08 -23.94 -18.57
N ASN A 101 -4.27 -24.32 -17.59
CA ASN A 101 -4.58 -25.36 -16.61
C ASN A 101 -4.41 -24.92 -15.14
N LEU A 102 -4.38 -23.62 -14.85
CA LEU A 102 -4.49 -23.15 -13.46
C LEU A 102 -5.94 -23.25 -12.98
N LYS A 103 -6.28 -24.36 -12.32
CA LYS A 103 -7.57 -24.57 -11.67
C LYS A 103 -7.65 -23.72 -10.40
N VAL A 104 -8.03 -22.44 -10.54
CA VAL A 104 -8.28 -21.57 -9.40
C VAL A 104 -9.53 -22.08 -8.68
N LYS A 105 -9.36 -22.63 -7.47
CA LYS A 105 -10.50 -23.03 -6.63
C LYS A 105 -11.29 -21.77 -6.26
N ARG A 106 -12.49 -21.60 -6.82
CA ARG A 106 -13.46 -20.57 -6.39
C ARG A 106 -13.79 -20.79 -4.92
N ILE A 107 -13.26 -19.96 -4.03
CA ILE A 107 -13.73 -19.88 -2.64
C ILE A 107 -15.16 -19.35 -2.70
N LYS A 108 -16.15 -20.23 -2.55
CA LYS A 108 -17.55 -19.84 -2.42
C LYS A 108 -17.75 -19.21 -1.04
N ARG A 109 -17.70 -17.89 -0.94
CA ARG A 109 -18.23 -17.17 0.23
C ARG A 109 -19.75 -17.18 0.12
N LYS A 110 -20.39 -18.14 0.77
CA LYS A 110 -21.85 -18.14 0.98
C LYS A 110 -22.16 -17.15 2.11
N GLY A 111 -23.14 -16.28 1.85
CA GLY A 111 -23.47 -15.14 2.69
C GLY A 111 -23.95 -15.47 4.10
N LYS A 112 -23.77 -14.47 4.96
CA LYS A 112 -24.42 -14.13 6.23
C LYS A 112 -25.60 -15.01 6.64
N ALA A 113 -25.43 -15.80 7.70
CA ALA A 113 -26.53 -16.33 8.51
C ALA A 113 -26.60 -15.54 9.83
N LYS A 114 -27.80 -15.08 10.17
CA LYS A 114 -28.13 -14.48 11.47
C LYS A 114 -28.10 -15.58 12.56
N SER A 115 -27.70 -15.18 13.75
CA SER A 115 -27.60 -15.93 15.01
C SER A 115 -28.84 -16.75 15.40
N PRO A 116 -28.71 -17.64 16.40
CA PRO A 116 -29.45 -17.40 17.64
C PRO A 116 -28.52 -17.28 18.85
N LYS A 117 -28.75 -16.22 19.64
CA LYS A 117 -28.23 -16.06 21.00
C LYS A 117 -28.82 -17.18 21.85
N GLN A 118 -28.00 -17.93 22.57
CA GLN A 118 -28.47 -18.65 23.75
C GLN A 118 -28.58 -17.64 24.89
N ALA A 119 -29.80 -17.48 25.39
CA ALA A 119 -30.08 -16.86 26.66
C ALA A 119 -29.58 -17.80 27.77
N ILE A 120 -28.77 -17.28 28.67
CA ILE A 120 -28.65 -17.81 30.02
C ILE A 120 -29.02 -16.63 30.92
N GLU A 121 -30.16 -16.79 31.59
CA GLU A 121 -30.65 -15.93 32.65
C GLU A 121 -29.82 -16.12 33.94
N ALA A 122 -30.09 -15.20 34.88
CA ALA A 122 -29.66 -15.11 36.27
C ALA A 122 -28.44 -14.20 36.50
N SER A 123 -28.43 -13.29 37.46
CA SER A 123 -29.45 -12.68 38.32
C SER A 123 -28.74 -11.47 38.96
N GLY A 124 -29.45 -10.38 39.26
CA GLY A 124 -28.79 -9.20 39.82
C GLY A 124 -29.72 -8.00 39.95
N ASP A 125 -30.72 -8.19 40.79
CA ASP A 125 -31.47 -7.25 41.63
C ASP A 125 -31.64 -5.78 41.21
N ALA A 126 -32.89 -5.33 41.29
CA ALA A 126 -33.35 -3.99 40.97
C ALA A 126 -33.33 -3.11 42.23
N MET A 127 -32.74 -1.91 42.16
CA MET A 127 -33.16 -0.78 42.99
C MET A 127 -33.20 0.52 42.17
N VAL A 128 -34.44 0.96 41.96
CA VAL A 128 -34.97 2.34 41.84
C VAL A 128 -34.33 3.23 42.93
N GLU A 129 -33.89 4.47 42.70
CA GLU A 129 -34.54 5.68 42.17
C GLU A 129 -33.57 6.55 41.35
#